data_AF-A0A329KMJ6-F1
#
_entry.id   AF-A0A329KMJ6-F1
#
_cell.length_a   1.000
_cell.length_b   1.000
_cell.length_c   1.000
_cell.angle_alpha   90.00
_cell.angle_beta   90.00
_cell.angle_gamma   90.00
#
_symmetry.space_group_name_H-M   'P 1'
#
loop_
_entity.id
_entity.type
_entity.pdbx_description
1 polymer ?
#
loop_
_entity_poly.entity_id
_entity_poly.type
_entity_poly.pdbx_seq_one_letter_code
_entity_poly.pdbx_strand_id
1 'polypeptide(L)'
;MTKKIEVELPVIPREVAEAVKAADDVQTTLDWLYGGDNYNEEHTPALRSIPTATLLRALSVGYEIERTPEEIAAERKRLAEYRLRQRLDECLGAHLQSHAEGFARGIYCAINVLSEAGYENLPQLMEVSE
;
A
#
# COMPACT_ATOMS: atom_id res chain seq x y z
N MET A 1 18.97 -22.79 13.98
CA MET A 1 18.58 -21.74 13.03
C MET A 1 17.16 -22.01 12.57
N THR A 2 16.18 -21.28 13.08
CA THR A 2 14.78 -21.38 12.62
C THR A 2 14.67 -20.63 11.30
N LYS A 3 14.43 -21.35 10.21
CA LYS A 3 14.09 -20.73 8.92
C LYS A 3 12.78 -19.96 9.12
N LYS A 4 12.80 -18.63 9.05
CA LYS A 4 11.57 -17.85 8.91
C LYS A 4 10.92 -18.27 7.59
N ILE A 5 9.77 -18.91 7.67
CA ILE A 5 8.93 -19.16 6.51
C ILE A 5 8.12 -17.88 6.35
N GLU A 6 8.44 -17.07 5.34
CA GLU A 6 7.56 -15.99 4.91
C GLU A 6 6.37 -16.65 4.21
N VAL A 7 5.21 -16.61 4.86
CA VAL A 7 3.97 -17.12 4.28
C VAL A 7 3.39 -15.99 3.44
N GLU A 8 3.53 -16.10 2.12
CA GLU A 8 2.93 -15.16 1.18
C GLU A 8 1.40 -15.36 1.13
N LEU A 9 0.64 -14.32 1.43
CA LEU A 9 -0.82 -14.39 1.46
C LEU A 9 -1.37 -14.55 0.03
N PRO A 10 -2.42 -15.36 -0.17
CA PRO A 10 -3.12 -15.40 -1.45
C PRO A 10 -3.78 -14.03 -1.73
N VAL A 11 -3.67 -13.57 -2.98
CA VAL A 11 -4.43 -12.43 -3.47
C VAL A 11 -5.76 -12.93 -4.02
N ILE A 12 -6.87 -12.34 -3.60
CA ILE A 12 -8.21 -12.68 -4.10
C ILE A 12 -8.90 -11.44 -4.71
N PRO A 13 -9.80 -11.63 -5.68
CA PRO A 13 -10.58 -10.52 -6.24
C PRO A 13 -11.45 -9.85 -5.18
N ARG A 14 -11.80 -8.59 -5.42
CA ARG A 14 -12.56 -7.78 -4.46
C ARG A 14 -13.95 -8.33 -4.19
N GLU A 15 -14.65 -8.75 -5.23
CA GLU A 15 -15.96 -9.38 -5.11
C GLU A 15 -15.93 -10.65 -4.26
N VAL A 16 -14.82 -11.40 -4.29
CA VAL A 16 -14.63 -12.58 -3.44
C VAL A 16 -14.40 -12.15 -1.99
N ALA A 17 -13.55 -11.14 -1.76
CA ALA A 17 -13.31 -10.61 -0.42
C ALA A 17 -14.59 -10.05 0.22
N GLU A 18 -15.45 -9.39 -0.57
CA GLU A 18 -16.75 -8.90 -0.13
C GLU A 18 -17.71 -10.04 0.21
N ALA A 19 -17.77 -11.08 -0.63
CA ALA A 19 -18.56 -12.29 -0.37
C ALA A 19 -18.10 -13.02 0.91
N VAL A 20 -16.79 -13.20 1.10
CA VAL A 20 -16.22 -13.80 2.33
C VAL A 20 -16.56 -12.96 3.55
N LYS A 21 -16.49 -11.63 3.45
CA LYS A 21 -16.86 -10.72 4.54
C LYS A 21 -18.36 -10.77 4.85
N ALA A 22 -19.21 -10.90 3.83
CA ALA A 22 -20.66 -11.01 4.00
C ALA A 22 -21.08 -12.32 4.66
N ALA A 23 -20.32 -13.40 4.43
CA ALA A 23 -20.55 -14.68 5.08
C ALA A 23 -20.22 -14.67 6.58
N ASP A 24 -19.43 -13.70 7.07
CA ASP A 24 -19.00 -13.49 8.46
C ASP A 24 -18.11 -14.61 9.06
N ASP A 25 -18.25 -15.86 8.58
CA ASP A 25 -17.48 -17.00 9.03
C ASP A 25 -17.16 -18.02 7.91
N VAL A 26 -16.25 -18.95 8.23
CA VAL A 26 -15.77 -19.99 7.30
C VAL A 26 -16.86 -20.99 6.95
N GLN A 27 -17.67 -21.42 7.92
CA GLN A 27 -18.73 -22.41 7.69
C GLN A 27 -19.78 -21.87 6.73
N THR A 28 -20.25 -20.64 6.95
CA THR A 28 -21.21 -19.95 6.09
C THR A 28 -20.63 -19.76 4.67
N THR A 29 -19.35 -19.41 4.55
CA THR A 29 -18.68 -19.32 3.24
C THR A 29 -18.69 -20.66 2.50
N LEU A 30 -18.46 -21.77 3.21
CA LEU A 30 -18.49 -23.12 2.64
C LEU A 30 -19.91 -23.57 2.28
N ASP A 31 -20.90 -23.23 3.11
CA ASP A 31 -22.32 -23.50 2.82
C ASP A 31 -22.73 -22.79 1.52
N TRP A 32 -22.31 -21.54 1.30
CA TRP A 32 -22.56 -20.81 0.06
C TRP A 32 -21.87 -21.48 -1.13
N LEU A 33 -20.61 -21.89 -0.98
CA LEU A 33 -19.85 -22.50 -2.07
C LEU A 33 -20.46 -23.83 -2.54
N TYR A 34 -20.89 -24.68 -1.61
CA TYR A 34 -21.32 -26.06 -1.88
C TYR A 34 -22.84 -26.27 -1.90
N GLY A 35 -23.64 -25.25 -1.58
CA GLY A 35 -25.11 -25.35 -1.60
C GLY A 35 -25.69 -25.98 -0.34
N GLY A 36 -25.21 -25.57 0.84
CA GLY A 36 -25.77 -25.93 2.14
C GLY A 36 -27.04 -25.14 2.50
N ASP A 37 -27.54 -25.33 3.72
CA ASP A 37 -28.82 -24.76 4.19
C ASP A 37 -28.85 -23.22 4.15
N ASN A 38 -27.68 -22.56 4.16
CA ASN A 38 -27.53 -21.10 4.13
C ASN A 38 -27.20 -20.54 2.74
N TYR A 39 -27.43 -21.28 1.65
CA TYR A 39 -27.04 -20.88 0.30
C TYR A 39 -27.44 -19.44 -0.08
N ASN A 40 -26.51 -18.70 -0.68
CA ASN A 40 -26.71 -17.32 -1.12
C ASN A 40 -26.42 -17.17 -2.62
N GLU A 41 -27.46 -16.93 -3.42
CA GLU A 41 -27.35 -16.78 -4.88
C GLU A 41 -26.56 -15.55 -5.33
N GLU A 42 -26.53 -14.49 -4.52
CA GLU A 42 -25.84 -13.24 -4.83
C GLU A 42 -24.31 -13.41 -4.72
N HIS A 43 -23.84 -14.07 -3.66
CA HIS A 43 -22.42 -14.18 -3.34
C HIS A 43 -21.74 -15.45 -3.88
N THR A 44 -22.51 -16.52 -4.12
CA THR A 44 -21.96 -17.79 -4.63
C THR A 44 -21.18 -17.64 -5.95
N PRO A 45 -21.65 -16.88 -6.95
CA PRO A 45 -20.91 -16.72 -8.20
C PRO A 45 -19.52 -16.12 -7.99
N ALA A 46 -19.40 -15.15 -7.07
CA ALA A 46 -18.11 -14.57 -6.70
C ALA A 46 -17.21 -15.63 -6.04
N LEU A 47 -17.69 -16.37 -5.05
CA LEU A 47 -16.90 -17.42 -4.39
C LEU A 47 -16.41 -18.52 -5.36
N ARG A 48 -17.20 -18.80 -6.41
CA ARG A 48 -16.86 -19.78 -7.46
C ARG A 48 -15.98 -19.20 -8.58
N SER A 49 -15.71 -17.90 -8.59
CA SER A 49 -14.87 -17.27 -9.62
C SER A 49 -13.38 -17.63 -9.48
N ILE A 50 -12.96 -18.07 -8.30
CA ILE A 50 -11.59 -18.50 -8.01
C ILE A 50 -11.50 -20.01 -7.73
N PRO A 51 -10.32 -20.63 -7.90
CA PRO A 51 -10.12 -22.02 -7.52
C PRO A 51 -10.41 -22.23 -6.03
N THR A 52 -11.17 -23.29 -5.71
CA THR A 52 -11.51 -23.66 -4.33
C THR A 52 -10.29 -23.77 -3.43
N ALA A 53 -9.16 -24.27 -3.93
CA ALA A 53 -7.91 -24.36 -3.16
C ALA A 53 -7.39 -22.96 -2.75
N THR A 54 -7.53 -21.95 -3.62
CA THR A 54 -7.16 -20.56 -3.32
C THR A 54 -8.07 -19.98 -2.25
N LEU A 55 -9.39 -20.21 -2.37
CA LEU A 55 -10.37 -19.76 -1.37
C LEU A 55 -10.12 -20.40 0.00
N LEU A 56 -9.92 -21.72 0.07
CA LEU A 56 -9.63 -22.42 1.32
C LEU A 56 -8.31 -21.94 1.96
N ARG A 57 -7.29 -21.67 1.14
CA ARG A 57 -6.04 -21.09 1.63
C ARG A 57 -6.28 -19.68 2.20
N ALA A 58 -7.05 -18.84 1.50
CA ALA A 58 -7.42 -17.50 1.95
C ALA A 58 -8.16 -17.52 3.29
N LEU A 59 -9.12 -18.44 3.46
CA LEU A 59 -9.86 -18.62 4.72
C LEU A 59 -8.98 -19.14 5.86
N SER A 60 -7.91 -19.88 5.55
CA SER A 60 -7.05 -20.53 6.56
C SER A 60 -5.92 -19.63 7.07
N VAL A 61 -5.28 -18.84 6.17
CA VAL A 61 -4.09 -18.03 6.52
C VAL A 61 -4.30 -16.52 6.34
N GLY A 62 -5.49 -16.09 5.92
CA GLY A 62 -5.77 -14.71 5.50
C GLY A 62 -5.51 -14.48 4.02
N TYR A 63 -5.82 -13.26 3.54
CA TYR A 63 -5.70 -12.89 2.13
C TYR A 63 -5.39 -11.41 1.93
N GLU A 64 -4.88 -11.07 0.76
CA GLU A 64 -4.83 -9.70 0.24
C GLU A 64 -5.93 -9.50 -0.80
N ILE A 65 -6.47 -8.29 -0.86
CA ILE A 65 -7.46 -7.91 -1.88
C ILE A 65 -6.71 -7.43 -3.12
N GLU A 66 -7.15 -7.89 -4.29
CA GLU A 66 -6.66 -7.38 -5.57
C GLU A 66 -6.85 -5.86 -5.67
N ARG A 67 -5.74 -5.18 -5.96
CA ARG A 67 -5.70 -3.71 -6.05
C ARG A 67 -5.92 -3.28 -7.48
N THR A 68 -6.68 -2.20 -7.67
CA THR A 68 -6.86 -1.63 -9.00
C THR A 68 -5.56 -0.94 -9.47
N PRO A 69 -5.37 -0.75 -10.78
CA PRO A 69 -4.24 0.01 -11.30
C PRO A 69 -4.13 1.41 -10.68
N GLU A 70 -5.26 2.05 -10.39
CA GLU A 70 -5.34 3.38 -9.76
C GLU A 70 -4.86 3.33 -8.30
N GLU A 71 -5.26 2.32 -7.53
CA GLU A 71 -4.79 2.13 -6.15
C GLU A 71 -3.27 1.87 -6.12
N ILE A 72 -2.77 1.07 -7.07
CA ILE A 72 -1.33 0.82 -7.21
C ILE A 72 -0.59 2.11 -7.56
N ALA A 73 -1.12 2.91 -8.49
CA ALA A 73 -0.54 4.19 -8.88
C ALA A 73 -0.54 5.20 -7.73
N ALA A 74 -1.65 5.28 -6.98
CA ALA A 74 -1.78 6.14 -5.81
C ALA A 74 -0.78 5.74 -4.71
N GLU A 75 -0.63 4.44 -4.43
CA GLU A 75 0.33 3.97 -3.44
C GLU A 75 1.78 4.22 -3.89
N ARG A 76 2.09 3.99 -5.17
CA ARG A 76 3.41 4.34 -5.73
C ARG A 76 3.71 5.83 -5.60
N LYS A 77 2.73 6.69 -5.89
CA LYS A 77 2.85 8.14 -5.71
C LYS A 77 3.10 8.49 -4.24
N ARG A 78 2.30 7.93 -3.31
CA ARG A 78 2.47 8.13 -1.86
C ARG A 78 3.85 7.70 -1.37
N LEU A 79 4.34 6.56 -1.84
CA LEU A 79 5.69 6.07 -1.50
C LEU A 79 6.79 6.96 -2.08
N ALA A 80 6.61 7.48 -3.30
CA ALA A 80 7.53 8.43 -3.90
C ALA A 80 7.58 9.74 -3.10
N GLU A 81 6.44 10.29 -2.71
CA GLU A 81 6.33 11.49 -1.85
C GLU A 81 6.95 11.26 -0.47
N TYR A 82 6.72 10.09 0.13
CA TYR A 82 7.32 9.73 1.40
C TYR A 82 8.86 9.65 1.33
N ARG A 83 9.39 9.01 0.28
CA ARG A 83 10.85 8.94 0.04
C ARG A 83 11.43 10.33 -0.22
N LEU A 84 10.73 11.16 -0.98
CA LEU A 84 11.13 12.54 -1.22
C LEU A 84 11.25 13.30 0.10
N ARG A 85 10.24 13.17 0.96
CA ARG A 85 10.24 13.78 2.29
C ARG A 85 11.38 13.29 3.18
N GLN A 86 11.66 11.99 3.20
CA GLN A 86 12.80 11.44 3.94
C GLN A 86 14.13 12.04 3.47
N ARG A 87 14.35 12.12 2.15
CA ARG A 87 15.56 12.75 1.59
C ARG A 87 15.67 14.23 1.98
N LEU A 88 14.55 14.95 2.01
CA LEU A 88 14.51 16.34 2.47
C LEU A 88 14.83 16.47 3.95
N ASP A 89 14.25 15.60 4.79
CA ASP A 89 14.52 15.57 6.23
C ASP A 89 15.99 15.22 6.50
N GLU A 90 16.62 14.37 5.69
CA GLU A 90 18.07 14.09 5.74
C GLU A 90 18.89 15.32 5.34
N CYS A 91 18.55 15.98 4.23
CA CYS A 91 19.21 17.22 3.78
C CYS A 91 19.09 18.34 4.82
N LEU A 92 17.94 18.50 5.48
CA LEU A 92 17.73 19.60 6.43
C LEU A 92 18.21 19.24 7.84
N GLY A 93 18.01 18.00 8.26
CA GLY A 93 18.35 17.49 9.59
C GLY A 93 19.86 17.37 9.82
N ALA A 94 20.64 16.97 8.80
CA ALA A 94 22.10 16.91 8.90
C ALA A 94 22.76 18.29 9.08
N HIS A 95 22.02 19.36 8.76
CA HIS A 95 22.57 20.68 8.52
C HIS A 95 22.08 21.75 9.51
N LEU A 96 21.08 21.43 10.35
CA LEU A 96 20.68 22.25 11.50
C LEU A 96 21.61 22.10 12.72
N GLN A 97 22.44 21.05 12.77
CA GLN A 97 23.40 20.81 13.87
C GLN A 97 24.74 21.53 13.68
N SER A 98 25.02 22.10 12.51
CA SER A 98 26.24 22.87 12.24
C SER A 98 25.89 24.33 11.92
N HIS A 99 26.72 25.27 12.38
CA HIS A 99 26.62 26.73 12.15
C HIS A 99 26.35 27.09 10.68
N ALA A 100 26.01 28.36 10.38
CA ALA A 100 25.57 28.92 9.09
C ALA A 100 26.01 28.24 7.76
N GLU A 101 27.24 27.72 7.65
CA GLU A 101 27.72 26.92 6.51
C GLU A 101 26.97 25.59 6.33
N GLY A 102 26.61 24.93 7.43
CA GLY A 102 25.75 23.76 7.45
C GLY A 102 24.39 24.06 6.87
N PHE A 103 23.75 25.14 7.34
CA PHE A 103 22.42 25.56 6.90
C PHE A 103 22.35 25.80 5.37
N ALA A 104 23.30 26.54 4.80
CA ALA A 104 23.34 26.79 3.35
C ALA A 104 23.48 25.48 2.54
N ARG A 105 24.28 24.53 3.05
CA ARG A 105 24.48 23.23 2.40
C ARG A 105 23.24 22.33 2.46
N GLY A 106 22.48 22.39 3.56
CA GLY A 106 21.20 21.69 3.69
C GLY A 106 20.13 22.23 2.74
N ILE A 107 20.05 23.55 2.60
CA ILE A 107 19.15 24.17 1.63
C ILE A 107 19.52 23.78 0.20
N TYR A 108 20.80 23.83 -0.16
CA TYR A 108 21.25 23.43 -1.51
C TYR A 108 20.94 21.95 -1.81
N CYS A 109 21.14 21.06 -0.84
CA CYS A 109 20.76 19.65 -0.93
C CYS A 109 19.25 19.49 -1.17
N ALA A 110 18.42 20.20 -0.40
CA ALA A 110 16.96 20.15 -0.53
C ALA A 110 16.45 20.65 -1.90
N ILE A 111 17.02 21.73 -2.41
CA ILE A 111 16.69 22.27 -3.74
C ILE A 111 16.99 21.23 -4.83
N ASN A 112 18.15 20.58 -4.78
CA ASN A 112 18.51 19.56 -5.76
C ASN A 112 17.56 18.35 -5.70
N VAL A 113 17.22 17.89 -4.50
CA VAL A 113 16.27 16.79 -4.29
C VAL A 113 14.89 17.10 -4.88
N LEU A 114 14.41 18.32 -4.70
CA LEU A 114 13.12 18.76 -5.26
C LEU A 114 13.20 18.94 -6.80
N SER A 115 14.31 19.46 -7.31
CA SER A 115 14.55 19.58 -8.75
C SER A 115 14.58 18.22 -9.45
N GLU A 116 15.26 17.22 -8.87
CA GLU A 116 15.27 15.83 -9.37
C GLU A 116 13.87 15.20 -9.40
N ALA A 117 13.00 15.60 -8.46
CA ALA A 117 11.62 15.16 -8.39
C ALA A 117 10.68 15.93 -9.35
N GLY A 118 11.21 16.84 -10.18
CA GLY A 118 10.45 17.59 -11.17
C GLY A 118 9.74 18.83 -10.63
N TYR A 119 10.11 19.32 -9.44
CA TYR A 119 9.63 20.60 -8.93
C TYR A 119 10.50 21.73 -9.51
N GLU A 120 10.18 22.18 -10.72
CA GLU A 120 11.02 23.13 -11.48
C GLU A 120 10.95 24.59 -10.97
N ASN A 121 10.00 24.93 -10.09
CA ASN A 121 9.74 26.31 -9.63
C ASN A 121 10.10 26.58 -8.16
N LEU A 122 11.20 26.01 -7.67
CA LEU A 122 11.67 26.22 -6.28
C LEU A 122 12.16 27.64 -5.92
N PRO A 123 12.76 28.44 -6.83
CA PRO A 123 13.27 29.76 -6.48
C PRO A 123 12.19 30.72 -5.96
N GLN A 124 10.92 30.54 -6.37
CA GLN A 124 9.78 31.36 -5.93
C GLN A 124 9.36 31.10 -4.47
N LEU A 125 9.77 29.98 -3.87
CA LEU A 125 9.49 29.64 -2.47
C LEU A 125 10.49 30.26 -1.49
N MET A 126 11.63 30.78 -1.98
CA MET A 126 12.63 31.48 -1.16
C MET A 126 12.40 32.99 -1.06
N GLU A 127 11.38 33.54 -1.74
CA GLU A 127 10.99 34.96 -1.63
C GLU A 127 10.07 35.25 -0.42
N VAL A 128 10.04 34.37 0.58
CA VAL A 128 9.37 34.65 1.86
C VAL A 128 10.44 34.94 2.90
N SER A 129 10.81 36.21 3.00
CA SER A 129 11.19 36.94 4.22
C SER A 129 12.01 38.20 3.84
N GLU A 130 11.32 39.29 3.54
CA GLU A 130 11.79 40.63 3.95
C GLU A 130 11.21 40.95 5.35
#